data_AF-A0A142Y3A4-F1
#
_entry.id   AF-A0A142Y3A4-F1
#
_cell.length_a   1.000
_cell.length_b   1.000
_cell.length_c   1.000
_cell.angle_alpha   90.00
_cell.angle_beta   90.00
_cell.angle_gamma   90.00
#
_symmetry.space_group_name_H-M   'P 1'
#
loop_
_entity.id
_entity.type
_entity.pdbx_description
1 polymer ?
#
loop_
_entity_poly.entity_id
_entity_poly.type
_entity_poly.pdbx_seq_one_letter_code
_entity_poly.pdbx_strand_id
1 'polypeptide(L)'
;MKKSIAITSVISLALCAVCFSIAAGDPPVLQNRREVPLPSLMLAKLGSTQQMLTGLVSNDFGAIQRAAENLQQICKATEWEPNADPVYVAYKEELGRQASKLAELAQQHNLEGAAFVYTQAIGACVSCHTHCRDVLKIAELPNPANGVISIPVSDDPRLHSMPILGR
;
A
#
# COMPACT_ATOMS: atom_id res chain seq x y z
N MET A 1 -41.24 -57.71 40.17
CA MET A 1 -39.79 -57.42 40.35
C MET A 1 -39.19 -57.14 38.97
N LYS A 2 -38.54 -55.99 38.77
CA LYS A 2 -37.42 -55.74 37.80
C LYS A 2 -37.71 -56.08 36.32
N LYS A 3 -37.71 -55.20 35.33
CA LYS A 3 -36.85 -54.04 35.00
C LYS A 3 -37.52 -53.29 33.81
N SER A 4 -37.69 -51.97 33.85
CA SER A 4 -36.91 -51.01 33.02
C SER A 4 -36.17 -51.64 31.84
N ILE A 5 -36.64 -51.44 30.60
CA ILE A 5 -35.89 -51.31 29.32
C ILE A 5 -36.97 -51.16 28.24
N ALA A 6 -37.37 -49.94 27.89
CA ALA A 6 -38.23 -49.69 26.72
C ALA A 6 -38.14 -48.26 26.18
N ILE A 7 -37.10 -47.48 26.50
CA ILE A 7 -36.98 -46.09 26.03
C ILE A 7 -35.55 -45.75 25.57
N THR A 8 -34.72 -46.74 25.22
CA THR A 8 -33.37 -46.49 24.71
C THR A 8 -33.23 -46.65 23.20
N SER A 9 -34.25 -47.11 22.47
CA SER A 9 -34.09 -47.44 21.05
C SER A 9 -34.42 -46.31 20.05
N VAL A 10 -34.94 -45.16 20.48
CA VAL A 10 -35.31 -44.07 19.54
C VAL A 10 -34.32 -42.89 19.58
N ILE A 11 -33.47 -42.80 20.59
CA ILE A 11 -32.52 -41.68 20.74
C ILE A 11 -31.16 -41.95 20.08
N SER A 12 -30.87 -43.18 19.64
CA SER A 12 -29.61 -43.49 18.92
C SER A 12 -29.66 -43.33 17.40
N LEU A 13 -30.83 -43.09 16.79
CA LEU A 13 -30.91 -42.87 15.34
C LEU A 13 -31.02 -41.39 14.93
N ALA A 14 -31.15 -40.48 15.90
CA ALA A 14 -31.23 -39.04 15.64
C ALA A 14 -29.90 -38.29 15.90
N LEU A 15 -28.92 -38.91 16.57
CA LEU A 15 -27.64 -38.26 16.90
C LEU A 15 -26.53 -38.46 15.86
N CYS A 16 -26.66 -39.44 14.94
CA CYS A 16 -25.67 -39.63 13.87
C CYS A 16 -25.96 -38.80 12.60
N ALA A 17 -27.11 -38.14 12.49
CA ALA A 17 -27.47 -37.34 11.31
C ALA A 17 -27.05 -35.86 11.42
N VAL A 18 -26.57 -35.41 12.58
CA VAL A 18 -26.19 -34.00 12.81
C VAL A 18 -24.67 -33.77 12.68
N CYS A 19 -23.86 -34.82 12.58
CA CYS A 19 -22.40 -34.71 12.61
C CYS A 19 -21.71 -34.64 11.23
N PHE A 20 -22.44 -34.52 10.10
CA PHE A 20 -21.85 -34.63 8.75
C PHE A 20 -21.89 -33.37 7.87
N SER A 21 -22.18 -32.18 8.43
CA SER A 21 -22.30 -30.97 7.59
C SER A 21 -21.48 -29.76 8.05
N ILE A 22 -20.52 -29.92 8.96
CA ILE A 22 -19.46 -28.90 9.12
C ILE A 22 -18.23 -29.38 8.34
N ALA A 23 -18.42 -29.61 7.04
CA ALA A 23 -17.31 -29.54 6.11
C ALA A 23 -16.89 -28.06 6.10
N ALA A 24 -15.66 -27.82 6.52
CA ALA A 24 -14.99 -26.53 6.43
C ALA A 24 -15.09 -26.00 5.00
N GLY A 25 -16.09 -25.16 4.75
CA GLY A 25 -16.06 -24.24 3.64
C GLY A 25 -15.15 -23.12 4.06
N ASP A 26 -13.93 -23.08 3.51
CA ASP A 26 -13.15 -21.85 3.51
C ASP A 26 -14.08 -20.71 3.07
N PRO A 27 -14.12 -19.57 3.79
CA PRO A 27 -14.91 -18.43 3.34
C PRO A 27 -14.48 -18.13 1.90
N PRO A 28 -15.42 -17.87 0.98
CA PRO A 28 -15.08 -17.58 -0.40
C PRO A 28 -14.08 -16.43 -0.39
N VAL A 29 -12.84 -16.72 -0.77
CA VAL A 29 -11.83 -15.68 -1.02
C VAL A 29 -12.49 -14.77 -2.04
N LEU A 30 -12.84 -13.56 -1.62
CA LEU A 30 -13.38 -12.55 -2.51
C LEU A 30 -12.29 -12.21 -3.53
N GLN A 31 -12.22 -12.99 -4.61
CA GLN A 31 -11.32 -12.81 -5.76
C GLN A 31 -11.73 -11.62 -6.63
N ASN A 32 -12.29 -10.57 -6.02
CA ASN A 32 -12.66 -9.35 -6.69
C ASN A 32 -12.20 -8.13 -5.89
N ARG A 33 -10.96 -8.17 -5.39
CA ARG A 33 -10.24 -6.94 -5.11
C ARG A 33 -9.71 -6.47 -6.45
N ARG A 34 -10.35 -5.47 -7.06
CA ARG A 34 -9.86 -4.82 -8.29
C ARG A 34 -8.41 -4.42 -8.04
N GLU A 35 -7.47 -5.08 -8.71
CA GLU A 35 -6.05 -4.76 -8.65
C GLU A 35 -5.87 -3.30 -9.03
N VAL A 36 -5.19 -2.51 -8.18
CA VAL A 36 -4.96 -1.10 -8.48
C VAL A 36 -3.77 -1.02 -9.43
N PRO A 37 -3.91 -0.45 -10.64
CA PRO A 37 -2.78 -0.35 -11.55
C PRO A 37 -1.61 0.39 -10.91
N LEU A 38 -0.40 -0.13 -11.08
CA LEU A 38 0.83 0.47 -10.56
C LEU A 38 1.00 1.97 -10.86
N PRO A 39 0.63 2.49 -12.05
CA PRO A 39 0.68 3.93 -12.31
C PRO A 39 -0.23 4.74 -11.39
N SER A 40 -1.40 4.21 -11.05
CA SER A 40 -2.34 4.85 -10.13
C SER A 40 -1.74 4.92 -8.71
N LEU A 41 -1.03 3.88 -8.28
CA LEU A 41 -0.32 3.91 -6.99
C LEU A 41 0.82 4.93 -6.99
N MET A 42 1.56 5.07 -8.10
CA MET A 42 2.60 6.10 -8.22
C MET A 42 2.02 7.52 -8.17
N LEU A 43 0.90 7.78 -8.85
CA LEU A 43 0.19 9.06 -8.75
C LEU A 43 -0.31 9.32 -7.32
N ALA A 44 -0.80 8.29 -6.64
CA ALA A 44 -1.19 8.39 -5.23
C ALA A 44 0.00 8.70 -4.29
N LYS A 45 1.18 8.12 -4.55
CA LYS A 45 2.43 8.46 -3.84
C LYS A 45 2.76 9.94 -4.01
N LEU A 46 2.76 10.43 -5.26
CA LEU A 46 3.01 11.84 -5.57
C LEU A 46 2.01 12.75 -4.83
N GLY A 47 0.71 12.46 -4.96
CA GLY A 47 -0.34 13.24 -4.29
C GLY A 47 -0.17 13.30 -2.79
N SER A 48 0.18 12.17 -2.14
CA SER A 48 0.43 12.14 -0.69
C SER A 48 1.64 13.00 -0.31
N THR A 49 2.74 12.93 -1.06
CA THR A 49 3.93 13.78 -0.81
C THR A 49 3.68 15.27 -1.02
N GLN A 50 2.85 15.64 -1.99
CA GLN A 50 2.44 17.04 -2.19
C GLN A 50 1.54 17.52 -1.03
N GLN A 51 0.58 16.70 -0.59
CA GLN A 51 -0.29 17.03 0.52
C GLN A 51 0.45 17.16 1.86
N MET A 52 1.47 16.34 2.10
CA MET A 52 2.35 16.51 3.26
C MET A 52 3.02 17.88 3.25
N LEU A 53 3.59 18.30 2.11
CA LEU A 53 4.19 19.63 1.98
C LEU A 53 3.16 20.74 2.19
N THR A 54 1.98 20.63 1.57
CA THR A 54 0.89 21.58 1.77
C THR A 54 0.56 21.73 3.26
N GLY A 55 0.43 20.62 3.99
CA GLY A 55 0.19 20.64 5.43
C GLY A 55 1.34 21.26 6.23
N LEU A 56 2.59 20.98 5.86
CA LEU A 56 3.77 21.58 6.50
C LEU A 56 3.80 23.09 6.34
N VAL A 57 3.58 23.60 5.13
CA VAL A 57 3.62 25.05 4.87
C VAL A 57 2.40 25.80 5.42
N SER A 58 1.28 25.10 5.64
CA SER A 58 0.08 25.68 6.25
C SER A 58 -0.03 25.43 7.77
N ASN A 59 0.94 24.74 8.38
CA ASN A 59 0.91 24.31 9.77
C ASN A 59 -0.34 23.46 10.14
N ASP A 60 -0.85 22.67 9.20
CA ASP A 60 -1.98 21.77 9.39
C ASP A 60 -1.49 20.35 9.73
N PHE A 61 -1.28 20.10 11.03
CA PHE A 61 -0.84 18.79 11.54
C PHE A 61 -1.79 17.65 11.16
N GLY A 62 -3.09 17.91 11.05
CA GLY A 62 -4.06 16.90 10.63
C GLY A 62 -3.87 16.51 9.16
N ALA A 63 -3.65 17.48 8.27
CA ALA A 63 -3.35 17.21 6.87
C ALA A 63 -2.02 16.47 6.71
N ILE A 64 -0.98 16.89 7.45
CA ILE A 64 0.32 16.22 7.45
C ILE A 64 0.15 14.75 7.83
N GLN A 65 -0.50 14.48 8.97
CA GLN A 65 -0.70 13.12 9.48
C GLN A 65 -1.46 12.25 8.47
N ARG A 66 -2.62 12.69 7.99
CA ARG A 66 -3.45 11.90 7.05
C ARG A 66 -2.70 11.59 5.76
N ALA A 67 -1.97 12.56 5.21
CA ALA A 67 -1.19 12.36 3.99
C ALA A 67 -0.02 11.38 4.20
N ALA A 68 0.64 11.46 5.35
CA ALA A 68 1.73 10.56 5.72
C ALA A 68 1.23 9.11 5.95
N GLU A 69 0.12 8.94 6.66
CA GLU A 69 -0.55 7.64 6.83
C GLU A 69 -0.97 7.05 5.49
N ASN A 70 -1.54 7.86 4.59
CA ASN A 70 -1.88 7.41 3.24
C ASN A 70 -0.64 6.92 2.48
N LEU A 71 0.46 7.69 2.50
CA LEU A 71 1.71 7.27 1.87
C LEU A 71 2.24 5.95 2.46
N GLN A 72 2.15 5.78 3.78
CA GLN A 72 2.54 4.53 4.45
C GLN A 72 1.71 3.35 3.95
N GLN A 73 0.40 3.51 3.80
CA GLN A 73 -0.47 2.45 3.26
C GLN A 73 -0.11 2.12 1.80
N ILE A 74 0.13 3.14 0.98
CA ILE A 74 0.54 2.93 -0.42
C ILE A 74 1.87 2.16 -0.49
N CYS A 75 2.81 2.37 0.44
CA CYS A 75 4.07 1.62 0.48
C CYS A 75 3.90 0.12 0.82
N LYS A 76 2.77 -0.26 1.44
CA LYS A 76 2.45 -1.64 1.81
C LYS A 76 1.63 -2.39 0.74
N ALA A 77 1.28 -1.74 -0.37
CA ALA A 77 0.48 -2.34 -1.42
C ALA A 77 1.17 -3.58 -2.03
N THR A 78 0.43 -4.66 -2.25
CA THR A 78 0.96 -5.92 -2.79
C THR A 78 1.39 -5.81 -4.25
N GLU A 79 0.90 -4.80 -4.95
CA GLU A 79 1.23 -4.51 -6.35
C GLU A 79 2.71 -4.15 -6.55
N TRP A 80 3.46 -3.88 -5.47
CA TRP A 80 4.92 -3.69 -5.51
C TRP A 80 5.73 -5.00 -5.44
N GLU A 81 5.11 -6.12 -5.03
CA GLU A 81 5.75 -7.42 -4.78
C GLU A 81 6.50 -8.05 -5.97
N PRO A 82 6.10 -7.85 -7.25
CA PRO A 82 6.81 -8.47 -8.38
C PRO A 82 8.30 -8.09 -8.50
N ASN A 83 8.73 -6.99 -7.87
CA ASN A 83 10.13 -6.55 -7.86
C ASN A 83 10.87 -7.04 -6.61
N ALA A 84 11.52 -8.20 -6.73
CA ALA A 84 12.30 -8.82 -5.65
C ALA A 84 13.72 -8.25 -5.48
N ASP A 85 14.08 -7.18 -6.20
CA ASP A 85 15.38 -6.53 -6.07
C ASP A 85 15.58 -5.99 -4.63
N PRO A 86 16.61 -6.43 -3.89
CA PRO A 86 16.78 -6.05 -2.49
C PRO A 86 16.94 -4.54 -2.27
N VAL A 87 17.55 -3.82 -3.21
CA VAL A 87 17.79 -2.37 -3.10
C VAL A 87 16.47 -1.61 -3.30
N TYR A 88 15.68 -2.01 -4.29
CA TYR A 88 14.32 -1.50 -4.50
C TYR A 88 13.44 -1.69 -3.25
N VAL A 89 13.45 -2.91 -2.67
CA VAL A 89 12.69 -3.21 -1.45
C VAL A 89 13.15 -2.32 -0.30
N ALA A 90 14.45 -2.17 -0.09
CA ALA A 90 15.00 -1.31 0.96
C ALA A 90 14.55 0.15 0.82
N TYR A 91 14.55 0.70 -0.39
CA TYR A 91 14.05 2.07 -0.62
C TYR A 91 12.54 2.20 -0.38
N LYS A 92 11.74 1.21 -0.78
CA LYS A 92 10.29 1.17 -0.51
C LYS A 92 10.03 1.18 1.00
N GLU A 93 10.74 0.36 1.75
CA GLU A 93 10.60 0.28 3.20
C GLU A 93 11.07 1.56 3.89
N GLU A 94 12.15 2.18 3.40
CA GLU A 94 12.65 3.46 3.90
C GLU A 94 11.61 4.56 3.73
N LEU A 95 11.01 4.67 2.55
CA LEU A 95 9.91 5.61 2.32
C LEU A 95 8.75 5.36 3.28
N GLY A 96 8.40 4.09 3.52
CA GLY A 96 7.38 3.69 4.49
C GLY A 96 7.72 4.13 5.93
N ARG A 97 8.97 3.96 6.36
CA ARG A 97 9.44 4.41 7.69
C ARG A 97 9.38 5.93 7.83
N GLN A 98 9.86 6.67 6.83
CA GLN A 98 9.82 8.13 6.86
C GLN A 98 8.37 8.63 6.91
N ALA A 99 7.45 8.01 6.14
CA ALA A 99 6.04 8.33 6.20
C ALA A 99 5.43 8.07 7.60
N SER A 100 5.72 6.92 8.23
CA SER A 100 5.30 6.66 9.61
C SER A 100 5.86 7.68 10.59
N LYS A 101 7.14 8.00 10.47
CA LYS A 101 7.78 8.94 11.40
C LYS A 101 7.21 10.35 11.28
N LEU A 102 6.89 10.76 10.06
CA LEU A 102 6.29 12.04 9.77
C LEU A 102 4.87 12.13 10.38
N ALA A 103 4.09 11.05 10.29
CA ALA A 103 2.78 10.97 10.95
C ALA A 103 2.89 11.09 12.48
N GLU A 104 3.85 10.41 13.11
CA GLU A 104 4.11 10.53 14.55
C GLU A 104 4.48 11.95 14.97
N LEU A 105 5.37 12.60 14.22
CA LEU A 105 5.80 13.97 14.52
C LEU A 105 4.67 14.98 14.33
N ALA A 106 3.81 14.76 13.34
CA ALA A 106 2.60 15.54 13.18
C ALA A 106 1.64 15.38 14.36
N GLN A 107 1.42 14.15 14.87
CA GLN A 107 0.63 13.91 16.08
C GLN A 107 1.22 14.60 17.33
N GLN A 108 2.54 14.73 17.39
CA GLN A 108 3.26 15.41 18.47
C GLN A 108 3.33 16.94 18.29
N HIS A 109 2.72 17.49 17.23
CA HIS A 109 2.79 18.89 16.85
C HIS A 109 4.25 19.40 16.68
N ASN A 110 5.15 18.52 16.24
CA ASN A 110 6.56 18.83 16.01
C ASN A 110 6.79 19.16 14.53
N LEU A 111 6.57 20.43 14.16
CA LEU A 111 6.61 20.88 12.77
C LEU A 111 8.02 20.79 12.19
N GLU A 112 9.03 21.22 12.93
CA GLU A 112 10.43 21.23 12.50
C GLU A 112 10.92 19.80 12.25
N GLY A 113 10.58 18.88 13.16
CA GLY A 113 10.86 17.46 12.99
C GLY A 113 10.14 16.88 11.77
N ALA A 114 8.85 17.18 11.60
CA ALA A 114 8.08 16.71 10.47
C ALA A 114 8.63 17.23 9.13
N ALA A 115 9.07 18.50 9.09
CA ALA A 115 9.71 19.11 7.93
C ALA A 115 11.06 18.44 7.61
N PHE A 116 11.88 18.15 8.62
CA PHE A 116 13.12 17.40 8.42
C PHE A 116 12.85 16.01 7.84
N VAL A 117 11.93 15.25 8.43
CA VAL A 117 11.57 13.91 7.95
C VAL A 117 10.96 13.94 6.54
N TYR A 118 10.22 15.00 6.19
CA TYR A 118 9.72 15.20 4.83
C TYR A 118 10.85 15.25 3.80
N THR A 119 11.94 15.96 4.08
CA THR A 119 13.09 16.01 3.17
C THR A 119 13.72 14.62 2.98
N GLN A 120 13.77 13.80 4.03
CA GLN A 120 14.25 12.42 3.97
C GLN A 120 13.32 11.54 3.10
N ALA A 121 12.00 11.71 3.23
CA ALA A 121 11.03 11.01 2.39
C ALA A 121 11.21 11.34 0.90
N ILE A 122 11.45 12.61 0.55
CA ILE A 122 11.76 13.03 -0.82
C ILE A 122 13.08 12.40 -1.30
N GLY A 123 14.10 12.36 -0.45
CA GLY A 123 15.37 11.69 -0.74
C GLY A 123 15.19 10.20 -1.09
N ALA A 124 14.33 9.48 -0.37
CA ALA A 124 14.01 8.07 -0.64
C ALA A 124 13.32 7.90 -2.01
N CYS A 125 12.39 8.79 -2.37
CA CYS A 125 11.75 8.79 -3.70
C CYS A 125 12.79 8.95 -4.83
N VAL A 126 13.66 9.95 -4.72
CA VAL A 126 14.70 10.23 -5.73
C VAL A 126 15.70 9.08 -5.83
N SER A 127 16.11 8.51 -4.70
CA SER A 127 17.06 7.39 -4.67
C SER A 127 16.47 6.14 -5.33
N CYS A 128 15.22 5.79 -5.00
CA CYS A 128 14.51 4.68 -5.63
C CYS A 128 14.39 4.88 -7.14
N HIS A 129 13.97 6.07 -7.58
CA HIS A 129 13.81 6.36 -9.01
C HIS A 129 15.14 6.35 -9.76
N THR A 130 16.23 6.76 -9.11
CA THR A 130 17.58 6.66 -9.66
C THR A 130 17.98 5.20 -9.88
N HIS A 131 17.76 4.34 -8.89
CA HIS A 131 18.00 2.90 -9.02
C HIS A 131 17.13 2.24 -10.10
N CYS A 132 15.83 2.56 -10.12
CA CYS A 132 14.90 2.05 -11.13
C CYS A 132 15.28 2.43 -12.56
N ARG A 133 15.82 3.64 -12.76
CA ARG A 133 16.22 4.15 -14.07
C ARG A 133 17.59 3.62 -14.47
N ASP A 134 18.57 3.72 -13.58
CA ASP A 134 19.98 3.59 -13.95
C ASP A 134 20.50 2.14 -13.74
N VAL A 135 19.88 1.38 -12.84
CA VAL A 135 20.26 -0.02 -12.54
C VAL A 135 19.24 -1.01 -13.10
N LEU A 136 17.96 -0.86 -12.74
CA LEU A 136 16.91 -1.79 -13.19
C LEU A 136 16.44 -1.51 -14.62
N LYS A 137 16.68 -0.30 -15.13
CA LYS A 137 16.32 0.13 -16.49
C LYS A 137 14.88 -0.20 -16.87
N ILE A 138 13.95 0.03 -15.93
CA ILE A 138 12.56 -0.44 -16.05
C ILE A 138 11.87 0.09 -17.34
N ALA A 139 12.27 1.27 -17.82
CA ALA A 139 11.75 1.88 -19.04
C ALA A 139 12.21 1.23 -20.35
N GLU A 140 13.30 0.47 -20.33
CA GLU A 140 13.91 -0.15 -21.53
C GLU A 140 13.43 -1.60 -21.73
N LEU A 141 12.62 -2.14 -20.82
CA LEU A 141 12.19 -3.55 -20.86
C LEU A 141 11.12 -3.79 -21.94
N PRO A 142 11.25 -4.82 -22.82
CA PRO A 142 10.42 -4.94 -24.05
C PRO A 142 8.97 -5.38 -23.85
N ASN A 143 8.44 -5.42 -22.64
CA ASN A 143 7.07 -5.86 -22.38
C ASN A 143 6.50 -5.18 -21.11
N PRO A 144 5.35 -4.47 -21.19
CA PRO A 144 4.69 -3.82 -20.06
C PRO A 144 4.00 -4.79 -19.08
N ALA A 145 4.42 -6.05 -19.03
CA ALA A 145 3.93 -7.03 -18.06
C ALA A 145 4.13 -6.59 -16.59
N ASN A 146 4.97 -5.59 -16.33
CA ASN A 146 5.17 -5.03 -15.00
C ASN A 146 4.37 -3.76 -14.71
N GLY A 147 3.57 -3.23 -15.66
CA GLY A 147 2.71 -2.07 -15.41
C GLY A 147 3.43 -0.79 -14.97
N VAL A 148 4.76 -0.76 -14.98
CA VAL A 148 5.55 0.42 -14.63
C VAL A 148 5.55 1.34 -15.85
N ILE A 149 4.65 2.32 -15.86
CA ILE A 149 4.79 3.45 -16.79
C ILE A 149 6.03 4.22 -16.35
N SER A 150 7.02 4.26 -17.22
CA SER A 150 8.18 5.12 -17.10
C SER A 150 7.69 6.56 -16.91
N ILE A 151 8.09 7.20 -15.80
CA ILE A 151 7.95 8.65 -15.70
C ILE A 151 8.73 9.21 -16.89
N PRO A 152 8.10 10.00 -17.77
CA PRO A 152 8.78 10.50 -18.95
C PRO A 152 10.01 11.29 -18.50
N VAL A 153 11.19 10.84 -18.94
CA VAL A 153 12.43 11.58 -18.79
C VAL A 153 12.28 12.91 -19.52
N SER A 154 12.88 13.95 -18.96
CA SER A 154 12.73 15.38 -19.32
C SER A 154 12.97 15.74 -20.79
N ASP A 155 13.39 14.79 -21.62
CA ASP A 155 13.64 14.99 -23.04
C ASP A 155 12.35 14.97 -23.88
N ASP A 156 11.17 14.74 -23.27
CA ASP A 156 9.87 14.92 -23.93
C ASP A 156 9.48 16.42 -23.94
N PRO A 157 9.51 17.11 -25.10
CA PRO A 157 9.23 18.55 -25.18
C PRO A 157 7.80 18.91 -24.73
N ARG A 158 6.90 17.92 -24.66
CA ARG A 158 5.51 18.11 -24.25
C ARG A 158 5.36 18.34 -22.74
N LEU A 159 6.31 17.87 -21.92
CA LEU A 159 6.27 18.07 -20.46
C LEU A 159 6.48 19.53 -20.06
N HIS A 160 7.29 20.28 -20.80
CA HIS A 160 7.48 21.73 -20.57
C HIS A 160 6.24 22.57 -20.94
N SER A 161 5.28 21.98 -21.66
CA SER A 161 4.09 22.65 -22.16
C SER A 161 2.82 22.32 -21.36
N MET A 162 2.90 21.43 -20.37
CA MET A 162 1.74 21.11 -19.54
C MET A 162 1.48 22.27 -18.58
N PRO A 163 0.25 22.85 -18.57
CA PRO A 163 -0.08 23.84 -17.56
C PRO A 163 0.04 23.19 -16.19
N ILE A 164 0.77 23.86 -15.28
CA ILE A 164 0.77 23.52 -13.86
C ILE A 164 -0.70 23.64 -13.42
N LEU A 165 -1.41 22.51 -13.33
CA LEU A 165 -2.83 22.51 -13.01
C LEU A 165 -3.00 23.01 -11.57
N GLY A 166 -3.47 24.25 -11.47
CA GLY A 166 -3.82 24.95 -10.25
C GLY A 166 -4.73 26.12 -10.57
N ARG A 167 -6.01 25.82 -10.85
CA ARG A 167 -7.15 26.69 -10.56
C ARG A 167 -8.17 25.85 -9.80
#